data_AF-A0A166CH33-F1
#
_entry.id   AF-A0A166CH33-F1
#
_cell.length_a   1.000
_cell.length_b   1.000
_cell.length_c   1.000
_cell.angle_alpha   90.00
_cell.angle_beta   90.00
_cell.angle_gamma   90.00
#
_symmetry.space_group_name_H-M   'P 1'
#
loop_
_entity.id
_entity.type
_entity.pdbx_description
1 polymer ?
#
loop_
_entity_poly.entity_id
_entity_poly.type
_entity_poly.pdbx_seq_one_letter_code
_entity_poly.pdbx_strand_id
1 'polypeptide(L)'
;MAILILDTSIASEQALVKKLDKLIALGRGDFLEVSDQLTETNKRLQRAQDCRRSKLNSLGISDTSHLACLRDNVFLRSRMNALAIKERLRDKLRQRKFELEKLERSYCRTVNELKSHSHVQNALARRAPTIQKLAKSYNDLCATMRDLVRKKQAPRGAICPQPIPDSGLWKLDVDDNIWQDIGLEDASSEHEPPPWLKDEQTRLGIRHMLDYDRAVEEEKRVLRERIGLQELAHEEWDVIQIAKDDASTSLCRLCYYWSSSTRNIPAGNNNWGPSVLQIKQAGEYELAAHVTSQDAALDIEDAVSDVESCSSDGDLVEQVEAVAFHNEYLNDDPVFDSEYLHDLEPVELSRKRRRTDDCYTT
;
A
#
# COMPACT_ATOMS: atom_id res chain seq x y z
N MET A 1 26.90 12.20 -51.87
CA MET A 1 27.53 11.67 -53.11
C MET A 1 28.52 10.53 -52.88
N ALA A 2 29.37 10.56 -51.83
CA ALA A 2 30.45 9.57 -51.67
C ALA A 2 30.00 8.11 -51.40
N ILE A 3 28.80 7.87 -50.84
CA ILE A 3 28.27 6.50 -50.59
C ILE A 3 27.68 5.89 -51.86
N LEU A 4 26.92 6.67 -52.64
CA LEU A 4 26.36 6.20 -53.91
C LEU A 4 27.45 5.78 -54.91
N ILE A 5 28.59 6.49 -54.90
CA ILE A 5 29.76 6.13 -55.71
C ILE A 5 30.39 4.81 -55.22
N LEU A 6 30.41 4.57 -53.90
CA LEU A 6 30.87 3.29 -53.36
C LEU A 6 29.90 2.16 -53.71
N ASP A 7 28.59 2.41 -53.72
CA ASP A 7 27.59 1.39 -54.07
C ASP A 7 27.64 1.02 -55.56
N THR A 8 27.87 1.98 -56.45
CA THR A 8 28.11 1.68 -57.88
C THR A 8 29.42 0.94 -58.11
N SER A 9 30.48 1.26 -57.35
CA SER A 9 31.76 0.54 -57.37
C SER A 9 31.64 -0.89 -56.84
N ILE A 10 30.89 -1.10 -55.74
CA ILE A 10 30.63 -2.44 -55.19
C ILE A 10 29.83 -3.28 -56.18
N ALA A 11 28.83 -2.69 -56.85
CA ALA A 11 28.01 -3.39 -57.83
C ALA A 11 28.83 -3.82 -59.07
N SER A 12 29.75 -2.97 -59.54
CA SER A 12 30.62 -3.31 -60.67
C SER A 12 31.66 -4.38 -60.30
N GLU A 13 32.26 -4.30 -59.12
CA GLU A 13 33.20 -5.31 -58.60
C GLU A 13 32.52 -6.66 -58.36
N GLN A 14 31.29 -6.69 -57.82
CA GLN A 14 30.48 -7.91 -57.70
C GLN A 14 30.15 -8.55 -59.06
N ALA A 15 29.91 -7.73 -60.08
CA ALA A 15 29.66 -8.22 -61.44
C ALA A 15 30.93 -8.82 -62.07
N LEU A 16 32.11 -8.29 -61.75
CA LEU A 16 33.41 -8.83 -62.19
C LEU A 16 33.74 -10.14 -61.48
N VAL A 17 33.53 -10.24 -60.17
CA VAL A 17 33.68 -11.50 -59.41
C VAL A 17 32.80 -12.60 -60.02
N LYS A 18 31.51 -12.30 -60.29
CA LYS A 18 30.59 -13.24 -60.96
C LYS A 18 31.02 -13.65 -62.37
N LYS A 19 31.78 -12.81 -63.10
CA LYS A 19 32.32 -13.15 -64.42
C LYS A 19 33.56 -14.04 -64.31
N LEU A 20 34.46 -13.74 -63.38
CA LEU A 20 35.65 -14.54 -63.11
C LEU A 20 35.27 -15.93 -62.58
N ASP A 21 34.30 -16.03 -61.67
CA ASP A 21 33.76 -17.32 -61.18
C ASP A 21 33.20 -18.18 -62.33
N LYS A 22 32.52 -17.55 -63.31
CA LYS A 22 32.01 -18.25 -64.50
C LYS A 22 33.13 -18.75 -65.41
N LEU A 23 34.22 -17.99 -65.54
CA LEU A 23 35.36 -18.40 -66.36
C LEU A 23 36.11 -19.60 -65.73
N ILE A 24 36.26 -19.60 -64.40
CA ILE A 24 36.81 -20.73 -63.65
C ILE A 24 35.91 -21.97 -63.80
N ALA A 25 34.58 -21.81 -63.68
CA ALA A 25 33.63 -22.91 -63.82
C ALA A 25 33.58 -23.52 -65.24
N LEU A 26 33.88 -22.71 -66.27
CA LEU A 26 33.93 -23.14 -67.68
C LEU A 26 35.32 -23.65 -68.11
N GLY A 27 36.32 -23.60 -67.23
CA GLY A 27 37.69 -24.04 -67.52
C GLY A 27 38.36 -23.27 -68.67
N ARG A 28 37.94 -22.02 -68.92
CA ARG A 28 38.46 -21.18 -70.02
C ARG A 28 39.44 -20.13 -69.47
N GLY A 29 40.69 -20.19 -69.94
CA GLY A 29 41.78 -19.29 -69.57
C GLY A 29 42.82 -19.94 -68.67
N ASP A 30 43.94 -19.25 -68.44
CA ASP A 30 45.00 -19.71 -67.55
C ASP A 30 44.49 -19.67 -66.10
N PHE A 31 44.25 -20.84 -65.53
CA PHE A 31 43.64 -21.00 -64.20
C PHE A 31 44.33 -20.18 -63.10
N LEU A 32 45.66 -20.12 -63.13
CA LEU A 32 46.46 -19.39 -62.16
C LEU A 32 46.21 -17.87 -62.27
N GLU A 33 46.16 -17.34 -63.49
CA GLU A 33 45.93 -15.91 -63.74
C GLU A 33 44.49 -15.50 -63.36
N VAL A 34 43.50 -16.32 -63.71
CA VAL A 34 42.09 -16.06 -63.38
C VAL A 34 41.86 -16.15 -61.86
N SER A 35 42.53 -17.10 -61.19
CA SER A 35 42.51 -17.22 -59.73
C SER A 35 43.13 -16.00 -59.05
N ASP A 36 44.30 -15.53 -59.52
CA ASP A 36 44.95 -14.35 -58.97
C ASP A 36 44.09 -13.09 -59.13
N GLN A 37 43.49 -12.89 -60.31
CA GLN A 37 42.53 -11.81 -60.57
C GLN A 37 41.28 -11.89 -59.68
N LEU A 38 40.78 -13.10 -59.40
CA LEU A 38 39.66 -13.31 -58.48
C LEU A 38 40.04 -12.94 -57.04
N THR A 39 41.23 -13.30 -56.58
CA THR A 39 41.67 -12.92 -55.21
C THR A 39 41.87 -11.41 -55.10
N GLU A 40 42.37 -10.75 -56.14
CA GLU A 40 42.59 -9.31 -56.14
C GLU A 40 41.26 -8.53 -56.18
N THR A 41 40.33 -8.96 -57.04
CA THR A 41 38.99 -8.35 -57.11
C THR A 41 38.19 -8.54 -55.81
N ASN A 42 38.31 -9.71 -55.16
CA ASN A 42 37.73 -9.92 -53.83
C ASN A 42 38.33 -9.01 -52.75
N LYS A 43 39.66 -8.79 -52.78
CA LYS A 43 40.32 -7.82 -51.86
C LYS A 43 39.83 -6.39 -52.10
N ARG A 44 39.66 -5.98 -53.37
CA ARG A 44 39.11 -4.66 -53.71
C ARG A 44 37.66 -4.51 -53.23
N LEU A 45 36.84 -5.53 -53.45
CA LEU A 45 35.45 -5.59 -52.97
C LEU A 45 35.35 -5.49 -51.44
N GLN A 46 36.20 -6.21 -50.71
CA GLN A 46 36.24 -6.12 -49.24
C GLN A 46 36.60 -4.71 -48.78
N ARG A 47 37.64 -4.09 -49.35
CA ARG A 47 38.02 -2.70 -49.03
C ARG A 47 36.90 -1.70 -49.32
N ALA A 48 36.20 -1.84 -50.44
CA ALA A 48 35.08 -0.99 -50.79
C ALA A 48 33.90 -1.16 -49.80
N GLN A 49 33.61 -2.40 -49.39
CA GLN A 49 32.59 -2.71 -48.39
C GLN A 49 32.95 -2.16 -46.99
N ASP A 50 34.21 -2.28 -46.58
CA ASP A 50 34.71 -1.75 -45.30
C ASP A 50 34.71 -0.23 -45.28
N CYS A 51 35.11 0.42 -46.38
CA CYS A 51 35.03 1.87 -46.51
C CYS A 51 33.57 2.36 -46.47
N ARG A 52 32.65 1.62 -47.10
CA ARG A 52 31.21 1.92 -47.00
C ARG A 52 30.72 1.77 -45.56
N ARG A 53 31.08 0.69 -44.87
CA ARG A 53 30.70 0.46 -43.47
C ARG A 53 31.24 1.55 -42.56
N SER A 54 32.51 1.94 -42.71
CA SER A 54 33.12 3.04 -41.94
C SER A 54 32.39 4.36 -42.18
N LYS A 55 32.05 4.70 -43.44
CA LYS A 55 31.27 5.92 -43.74
C LYS A 55 29.85 5.85 -43.16
N LEU A 56 29.17 4.72 -43.25
CA LEU A 56 27.85 4.52 -42.65
C LEU A 56 27.89 4.67 -41.12
N ASN A 57 28.93 4.14 -40.48
CA ASN A 57 29.15 4.29 -39.03
C ASN A 57 29.48 5.74 -38.66
N SER A 58 30.32 6.44 -39.44
CA SER A 58 30.64 7.85 -39.19
C SER A 58 29.44 8.79 -39.31
N LEU A 59 28.41 8.36 -40.06
CA LEU A 59 27.15 9.07 -40.23
C LEU A 59 26.06 8.59 -39.25
N GLY A 60 26.36 7.62 -38.36
CA GLY A 60 25.41 7.07 -37.39
C GLY A 60 24.26 6.26 -38.01
N ILE A 61 24.33 5.91 -39.29
CA ILE A 61 23.25 5.18 -39.98
C ILE A 61 23.15 3.74 -39.45
N SER A 62 24.28 3.13 -39.10
CA SER A 62 24.32 1.84 -38.38
C SER A 62 23.53 1.93 -37.07
N ASP A 63 23.73 2.99 -36.30
CA ASP A 63 23.19 3.12 -34.96
C ASP A 63 21.68 3.39 -35.03
N THR A 64 21.23 4.20 -35.99
CA THR A 64 19.80 4.40 -36.25
C THR A 64 19.09 3.12 -36.70
N SER A 65 19.77 2.26 -37.49
CA SER A 65 19.21 0.96 -37.88
C SER A 65 19.14 -0.04 -36.72
N HIS A 66 20.15 -0.03 -35.83
CA HIS A 66 20.14 -0.83 -34.61
C HIS A 66 19.05 -0.35 -33.64
N LEU A 67 18.89 0.97 -33.48
CA LEU A 67 17.80 1.55 -32.67
C LEU A 67 16.42 1.23 -33.26
N ALA A 68 16.28 1.24 -34.59
CA ALA A 68 15.04 0.81 -35.25
C ALA A 68 14.75 -0.67 -34.96
N CYS A 69 15.76 -1.54 -35.06
CA CYS A 69 15.63 -2.96 -34.73
C CYS A 69 15.26 -3.19 -33.25
N LEU A 70 15.83 -2.41 -32.33
CA LEU A 70 15.49 -2.46 -30.90
C LEU A 70 14.08 -1.95 -30.63
N ARG A 71 13.65 -0.89 -31.32
CA ARG A 71 12.28 -0.35 -31.25
C ARG A 71 11.25 -1.36 -31.76
N ASP A 72 11.61 -2.12 -32.78
CA ASP A 72 10.75 -3.13 -33.38
C ASP A 72 10.68 -4.43 -32.52
N ASN A 73 11.54 -4.56 -31.50
CA ASN A 73 11.44 -5.65 -30.54
C ASN A 73 10.23 -5.47 -29.60
N VAL A 74 9.23 -6.32 -29.80
CA VAL A 74 7.98 -6.33 -29.02
C VAL A 74 8.23 -6.47 -27.52
N PHE A 75 9.24 -7.26 -27.11
CA PHE A 75 9.55 -7.47 -25.70
C PHE A 75 10.04 -6.18 -25.03
N LEU A 76 10.97 -5.47 -25.66
CA LEU A 76 11.52 -4.22 -25.11
C LEU A 76 10.45 -3.13 -25.02
N ARG A 77 9.58 -3.05 -26.05
CA ARG A 77 8.44 -2.14 -26.04
C ARG A 77 7.47 -2.46 -24.91
N SER A 78 7.12 -3.74 -24.72
CA SER A 78 6.24 -4.16 -23.62
C SER A 78 6.85 -3.86 -22.25
N ARG A 79 8.17 -4.07 -22.08
CA ARG A 79 8.89 -3.77 -20.83
C ARG A 79 8.88 -2.27 -20.52
N MET A 80 9.22 -1.44 -21.49
CA MET A 80 9.22 0.02 -21.34
C MET A 80 7.81 0.56 -21.04
N ASN A 81 6.80 0.05 -21.74
CA ASN A 81 5.40 0.41 -21.49
C ASN A 81 4.95 -0.03 -20.09
N ALA A 82 5.34 -1.23 -19.65
CA ALA A 82 5.00 -1.74 -18.32
C ALA A 82 5.62 -0.87 -17.23
N LEU A 83 6.88 -0.45 -17.37
CA LEU A 83 7.54 0.48 -16.45
C LEU A 83 6.79 1.82 -16.38
N ALA A 84 6.48 2.42 -17.52
CA ALA A 84 5.74 3.70 -17.56
C ALA A 84 4.34 3.60 -16.94
N ILE A 85 3.61 2.50 -17.17
CA ILE A 85 2.30 2.27 -16.54
C ILE A 85 2.47 2.10 -15.03
N LYS A 86 3.51 1.41 -14.60
CA LYS A 86 3.78 1.16 -13.18
C LYS A 86 4.14 2.44 -12.42
N GLU A 87 4.94 3.32 -13.00
CA GLU A 87 5.20 4.66 -12.46
C GLU A 87 3.90 5.46 -12.31
N ARG A 88 3.07 5.49 -13.37
CA ARG A 88 1.76 6.17 -13.31
C ARG A 88 0.84 5.57 -12.25
N LEU A 89 0.86 4.25 -12.08
CA LEU A 89 0.07 3.56 -11.07
C LEU A 89 0.52 3.96 -9.67
N ARG A 90 1.83 3.99 -9.41
CA ARG A 90 2.42 4.47 -8.14
C ARG A 90 1.99 5.90 -7.85
N ASP A 91 2.06 6.79 -8.84
CA ASP A 91 1.63 8.18 -8.68
C ASP A 91 0.15 8.30 -8.32
N LYS A 92 -0.71 7.53 -8.99
CA LYS A 92 -2.16 7.56 -8.75
C LYS A 92 -2.52 7.00 -7.37
N LEU A 93 -1.84 5.96 -6.92
CA LEU A 93 -2.05 5.40 -5.58
C LEU A 93 -1.57 6.35 -4.49
N ARG A 94 -0.40 6.97 -4.68
CA ARG A 94 0.13 7.99 -3.79
C ARG A 94 -0.81 9.20 -3.69
N GLN A 95 -1.33 9.68 -4.83
CA GLN A 95 -2.31 10.77 -4.85
C GLN A 95 -3.59 10.38 -4.09
N ARG A 96 -4.10 9.17 -4.31
CA ARG A 96 -5.28 8.66 -3.58
C ARG A 96 -5.05 8.61 -2.07
N LYS A 97 -3.86 8.16 -1.63
CA LYS A 97 -3.50 8.11 -0.21
C LYS A 97 -3.51 9.50 0.42
N PHE A 98 -2.88 10.49 -0.23
CA PHE A 98 -2.90 11.87 0.25
C PHE A 98 -4.31 12.48 0.29
N GLU A 99 -5.17 12.12 -0.67
CA GLU A 99 -6.57 12.56 -0.70
C GLU A 99 -7.39 11.97 0.45
N LEU A 100 -7.19 10.69 0.78
CA LEU A 100 -7.81 10.04 1.95
C LEU A 100 -7.30 10.60 3.28
N GLU A 101 -6.00 10.82 3.40
CA GLU A 101 -5.39 11.38 4.62
C GLU A 101 -5.85 12.83 4.85
N LYS A 102 -6.06 13.59 3.76
CA LYS A 102 -6.65 14.93 3.83
C LYS A 102 -8.09 14.86 4.36
N LEU A 103 -8.87 13.88 3.92
CA LEU A 103 -10.25 13.64 4.34
C LEU A 103 -10.34 13.32 5.85
N GLU A 104 -9.48 12.41 6.31
CA GLU A 104 -9.38 12.02 7.72
C GLU A 104 -9.04 13.22 8.61
N ARG A 105 -8.04 14.02 8.21
CA ARG A 105 -7.66 15.23 8.96
C ARG A 105 -8.75 16.30 8.99
N SER A 106 -9.50 16.49 7.89
CA SER A 106 -10.64 17.42 7.91
C SER A 106 -11.75 16.94 8.84
N TYR A 107 -12.07 15.64 8.78
CA TYR A 107 -13.09 15.04 9.64
C TYR A 107 -12.76 15.19 11.14
N CYS A 108 -11.50 14.94 11.53
CA CYS A 108 -11.08 15.09 12.94
C CYS A 108 -11.02 16.56 13.41
N ARG A 109 -10.94 17.55 12.51
CA ARG A 109 -10.83 18.97 12.87
C ARG A 109 -12.18 19.67 12.97
N THR A 110 -13.17 19.25 12.19
CA THR A 110 -14.49 19.87 12.14
C THR A 110 -15.57 18.80 12.02
N VAL A 111 -16.33 18.58 13.11
CA VAL A 111 -17.49 17.68 13.15
C VAL A 111 -18.57 18.06 12.10
N ASN A 112 -18.48 19.25 11.50
CA ASN A 112 -19.51 19.86 10.64
C ASN A 112 -19.18 19.91 9.12
N GLU A 113 -18.18 19.16 8.62
CA GLU A 113 -17.78 19.18 7.19
C GLU A 113 -18.27 17.97 6.36
N LEU A 114 -19.47 17.46 6.64
CA LEU A 114 -20.06 16.31 5.92
C LEU A 114 -20.21 16.53 4.40
N LYS A 115 -20.43 17.78 3.95
CA LYS A 115 -20.56 18.11 2.51
C LYS A 115 -19.23 18.05 1.75
N SER A 116 -18.12 18.45 2.37
CA SER A 116 -16.77 18.30 1.80
C SER A 116 -16.39 16.83 1.66
N HIS A 117 -16.84 15.99 2.60
CA HIS A 117 -16.56 14.57 2.61
C HIS A 117 -17.19 13.83 1.43
N SER A 118 -18.48 14.10 1.15
CA SER A 118 -19.19 13.43 0.04
C SER A 118 -18.58 13.76 -1.33
N HIS A 119 -18.16 15.00 -1.58
CA HIS A 119 -17.52 15.38 -2.83
C HIS A 119 -16.18 14.69 -3.05
N VAL A 120 -15.35 14.60 -2.01
CA VAL A 120 -14.05 13.91 -2.06
C VAL A 120 -14.24 12.40 -2.20
N GLN A 121 -15.16 11.80 -1.45
CA GLN A 121 -15.49 10.37 -1.54
C GLN A 121 -16.00 10.01 -2.95
N ASN A 122 -16.87 10.84 -3.53
CA ASN A 122 -17.35 10.66 -4.90
C ASN A 122 -16.21 10.81 -5.93
N ALA A 123 -15.28 11.74 -5.73
CA ALA A 123 -14.10 11.86 -6.58
C ALA A 123 -13.18 10.63 -6.48
N LEU A 124 -13.01 10.07 -5.28
CA LEU A 124 -12.25 8.84 -5.03
C LEU A 124 -12.91 7.62 -5.67
N ALA A 125 -14.24 7.51 -5.61
CA ALA A 125 -15.01 6.44 -6.25
C ALA A 125 -14.88 6.49 -7.78
N ARG A 126 -14.92 7.68 -8.38
CA ARG A 126 -14.74 7.87 -9.83
C ARG A 126 -13.33 7.51 -10.31
N ARG A 127 -12.32 7.71 -9.48
CA ARG A 127 -10.91 7.42 -9.84
C ARG A 127 -10.51 5.97 -9.62
N ALA A 128 -11.18 5.26 -8.70
CA ALA A 128 -10.92 3.86 -8.41
C ALA A 128 -10.90 2.93 -9.65
N PRO A 129 -11.91 2.97 -10.56
CA PRO A 129 -11.91 2.09 -11.74
C PRO A 129 -10.78 2.43 -12.71
N THR A 130 -10.32 3.69 -12.78
CA THR A 130 -9.19 4.08 -13.63
C THR A 130 -7.88 3.47 -13.13
N ILE A 131 -7.68 3.43 -11.82
CA ILE A 131 -6.51 2.81 -11.19
C ILE A 131 -6.55 1.28 -11.41
N GLN A 132 -7.71 0.65 -11.26
CA GLN A 132 -7.87 -0.78 -11.57
C GLN A 132 -7.61 -1.09 -13.05
N LYS A 133 -8.05 -0.22 -13.98
CA LYS A 133 -7.74 -0.37 -15.41
C LYS A 133 -6.24 -0.31 -15.70
N LEU A 134 -5.51 0.58 -15.02
CA LEU A 134 -4.04 0.65 -15.12
C LEU A 134 -3.35 -0.59 -14.56
N ALA A 135 -3.83 -1.14 -13.44
CA ALA A 135 -3.32 -2.39 -12.88
C ALA A 135 -3.57 -3.57 -13.84
N LYS A 136 -4.77 -3.66 -14.42
CA LYS A 136 -5.11 -4.67 -15.43
C LYS A 136 -4.23 -4.57 -16.67
N SER A 137 -4.07 -3.38 -17.24
CA SER A 137 -3.22 -3.20 -18.42
C SER A 137 -1.75 -3.54 -18.15
N TYR A 138 -1.26 -3.26 -16.95
CA TYR A 138 0.06 -3.72 -16.51
C TYR A 138 0.15 -5.25 -16.42
N ASN A 139 -0.85 -5.90 -15.81
CA ASN A 139 -0.90 -7.35 -15.70
C ASN A 139 -0.99 -8.04 -17.06
N ASP A 140 -1.73 -7.46 -18.00
CA ASP A 140 -1.81 -7.91 -19.40
C ASP A 140 -0.43 -7.84 -20.07
N LEU A 141 0.30 -6.73 -19.90
CA LEU A 141 1.67 -6.62 -20.40
C LEU A 141 2.60 -7.65 -19.75
N CYS A 142 2.47 -7.92 -18.45
CA CYS A 142 3.22 -8.99 -17.77
C CYS A 142 2.91 -10.37 -18.38
N ALA A 143 1.65 -10.65 -18.73
CA ALA A 143 1.28 -11.87 -19.43
C ALA A 143 1.91 -11.95 -20.83
N THR A 144 1.85 -10.87 -21.62
CA THR A 144 2.49 -10.84 -22.95
C THR A 144 4.00 -11.08 -22.86
N MET A 145 4.68 -10.47 -21.89
CA MET A 145 6.13 -10.67 -21.69
C MET A 145 6.44 -12.10 -21.28
N ARG A 146 5.63 -12.70 -20.40
CA ARG A 146 5.76 -14.12 -20.02
C ARG A 146 5.64 -15.05 -21.22
N ASP A 147 4.70 -14.77 -22.13
CA ASP A 147 4.51 -15.54 -23.35
C ASP A 147 5.68 -15.36 -24.34
N LEU A 148 6.23 -14.15 -24.47
CA LEU A 148 7.41 -13.88 -25.30
C LEU A 148 8.66 -14.60 -24.78
N VAL A 149 8.84 -14.66 -23.45
CA VAL A 149 9.91 -15.43 -22.81
C VAL A 149 9.71 -16.93 -23.08
N ARG A 150 8.48 -17.45 -22.91
CA ARG A 150 8.16 -18.86 -23.22
C ARG A 150 8.44 -19.21 -24.68
N LYS A 151 8.15 -18.29 -25.61
CA LYS A 151 8.41 -18.43 -27.05
C LYS A 151 9.89 -18.21 -27.44
N LYS A 152 10.79 -17.94 -26.48
CA LYS A 152 12.22 -17.62 -26.71
C LYS A 152 12.47 -16.43 -27.65
N GLN A 153 11.51 -15.51 -27.75
CA GLN A 153 11.63 -14.27 -28.52
C GLN A 153 12.16 -13.11 -27.68
N ALA A 154 12.33 -13.34 -26.36
CA ALA A 154 12.92 -12.38 -25.44
C ALA A 154 14.46 -12.42 -25.49
N PRO A 155 15.15 -11.31 -25.14
CA PRO A 155 16.59 -11.28 -24.93
C PRO A 155 17.07 -12.37 -23.96
N ARG A 156 18.31 -12.82 -24.10
CA ARG A 156 18.90 -13.85 -23.22
C ARG A 156 18.92 -13.35 -21.78
N GLY A 157 18.41 -14.16 -20.85
CA GLY A 157 18.36 -13.81 -19.42
C GLY A 157 17.22 -12.86 -19.04
N ALA A 158 16.25 -12.61 -19.94
CA ALA A 158 15.11 -11.76 -19.63
C ALA A 158 14.27 -12.31 -18.47
N ILE A 159 14.13 -11.51 -17.41
CA ILE A 159 13.28 -11.79 -16.25
C ILE A 159 11.92 -11.14 -16.48
N CYS A 160 10.84 -11.91 -16.32
CA CYS A 160 9.49 -11.37 -16.42
C CYS A 160 9.13 -10.63 -15.11
N PRO A 161 8.55 -9.41 -15.19
CA PRO A 161 8.04 -8.74 -14.01
C PRO A 161 6.88 -9.49 -13.37
N GLN A 162 6.72 -9.28 -12.06
CA GLN A 162 5.64 -9.89 -11.29
C GLN A 162 4.33 -9.10 -11.49
N PRO A 163 3.18 -9.80 -11.64
CA PRO A 163 1.88 -9.16 -11.71
C PRO A 163 1.47 -8.59 -10.34
N ILE A 164 0.62 -7.57 -10.36
CA ILE A 164 0.06 -6.94 -9.16
C ILE A 164 -1.27 -7.63 -8.84
N PRO A 165 -1.46 -8.19 -7.64
CA PRO A 165 -2.71 -8.83 -7.25
C PRO A 165 -3.85 -7.81 -7.11
N ASP A 166 -5.02 -8.13 -7.68
CA ASP A 166 -6.21 -7.26 -7.61
C ASP A 166 -6.75 -7.12 -6.17
N SER A 167 -6.57 -8.16 -5.34
CA SER A 167 -7.07 -8.23 -3.95
C SER A 167 -6.25 -7.45 -2.92
N GLY A 168 -5.18 -6.76 -3.33
CA GLY A 168 -4.28 -6.01 -2.45
C GLY A 168 -4.00 -4.57 -2.86
N LEU A 169 -4.46 -4.15 -4.05
CA LEU A 169 -4.10 -2.86 -4.67
C LEU A 169 -4.35 -1.63 -3.78
N TRP A 170 -5.33 -1.72 -2.88
CA TRP A 170 -5.75 -0.61 -2.01
C TRP A 170 -5.12 -0.63 -0.61
N LYS A 171 -4.60 -1.77 -0.16
CA LYS A 171 -3.93 -1.88 1.15
C LYS A 171 -2.58 -1.16 1.13
N LEU A 172 -1.90 -1.23 -0.02
CA LEU A 172 -0.66 -0.52 -0.31
C LEU A 172 0.39 -0.74 0.78
N ASP A 173 0.72 -2.01 0.99
CA ASP A 173 1.71 -2.42 1.97
C ASP A 173 3.12 -2.18 1.42
N VAL A 174 4.09 -2.01 2.33
CA VAL A 174 5.50 -1.75 1.97
C VAL A 174 6.10 -2.89 1.14
N ASP A 175 5.58 -4.09 1.33
CA ASP A 175 6.02 -5.32 0.66
C ASP A 175 5.38 -5.56 -0.71
N ASP A 176 4.42 -4.73 -1.14
CA ASP A 176 3.68 -4.97 -2.37
C ASP A 176 4.59 -4.93 -3.62
N ASN A 177 4.34 -5.84 -4.56
CA ASN A 177 5.07 -5.97 -5.84
C ASN A 177 5.10 -4.66 -6.66
N ILE A 178 4.18 -3.74 -6.37
CA ILE A 178 4.13 -2.42 -7.00
C ILE A 178 5.40 -1.58 -6.74
N TRP A 179 6.12 -1.86 -5.66
CA TRP A 179 7.35 -1.13 -5.32
C TRP A 179 8.62 -1.74 -5.96
N GLN A 180 8.53 -2.94 -6.53
CA GLN A 180 9.71 -3.70 -7.01
C GLN A 180 9.84 -3.70 -8.53
N ASP A 181 10.78 -2.96 -9.12
CA ASP A 181 10.96 -2.86 -10.59
C ASP A 181 11.76 -4.02 -11.22
N ILE A 182 11.70 -5.19 -10.60
CA ILE A 182 12.38 -6.42 -11.03
C ILE A 182 11.92 -6.81 -12.44
N GLY A 183 12.88 -6.92 -13.38
CA GLY A 183 12.64 -7.28 -14.78
C GLY A 183 12.15 -6.12 -15.66
N LEU A 184 12.00 -4.91 -15.10
CA LEU A 184 11.61 -3.70 -15.84
C LEU A 184 12.81 -2.78 -16.11
N GLU A 185 13.78 -2.73 -15.20
CA GLU A 185 15.01 -1.94 -15.37
C GLU A 185 16.04 -2.62 -16.29
N ASP A 186 16.90 -1.80 -16.89
CA ASP A 186 18.08 -2.28 -17.62
C ASP A 186 19.18 -2.67 -16.65
N ALA A 187 19.83 -3.81 -16.91
CA ALA A 187 20.98 -4.30 -16.14
C ALA A 187 22.22 -3.38 -16.21
N SER A 188 22.09 -2.20 -16.84
CA SER A 188 23.10 -1.15 -16.92
C SER A 188 23.04 -0.17 -15.75
N SER A 189 22.15 -0.35 -14.77
CA SER A 189 22.37 0.27 -13.47
C SER A 189 23.68 -0.30 -12.92
N GLU A 190 24.71 0.55 -12.80
CA GLU A 190 26.10 0.20 -12.41
C GLU A 190 26.22 -0.46 -11.02
N HIS A 191 25.11 -0.74 -10.36
CA HIS A 191 25.03 -1.28 -9.02
C HIS A 191 24.17 -2.53 -9.05
N GLU A 192 24.79 -3.67 -8.74
CA GLU A 192 24.05 -4.88 -8.41
C GLU A 192 23.04 -4.52 -7.31
N PRO A 193 21.73 -4.84 -7.49
CA PRO A 193 20.71 -4.45 -6.53
C PRO A 193 21.08 -4.98 -5.14
N PRO A 194 20.89 -4.17 -4.08
CA PRO A 194 21.24 -4.58 -2.73
C PRO A 194 20.65 -5.94 -2.35
N PRO A 195 21.30 -6.72 -1.46
CA PRO A 195 20.82 -8.05 -1.07
C PRO A 195 19.38 -8.08 -0.56
N TRP A 196 18.94 -7.03 0.16
CA TRP A 196 17.56 -6.92 0.64
C TRP A 196 16.51 -6.78 -0.49
N LEU A 197 16.92 -6.42 -1.71
CA LEU A 197 16.05 -6.33 -2.88
C LEU A 197 16.10 -7.60 -3.75
N LYS A 198 17.24 -8.30 -3.75
CA LYS A 198 17.50 -9.45 -4.62
C LYS A 198 17.24 -10.81 -3.95
N ASP A 199 17.58 -10.95 -2.68
CA ASP A 199 17.55 -12.22 -1.97
C ASP A 199 16.34 -12.34 -1.04
N GLU A 200 15.55 -13.39 -1.24
CA GLU A 200 14.36 -13.67 -0.43
C GLU A 200 14.72 -13.98 1.03
N GLN A 201 15.83 -14.68 1.26
CA GLN A 201 16.24 -15.03 2.62
C GLN A 201 16.63 -13.78 3.42
N THR A 202 17.35 -12.85 2.79
CA THR A 202 17.65 -11.55 3.38
C THR A 202 16.38 -10.77 3.71
N ARG A 203 15.36 -10.76 2.84
CA ARG A 203 14.07 -10.10 3.14
C ARG A 203 13.34 -10.74 4.31
N LEU A 204 13.25 -12.07 4.33
CA LEU A 204 12.62 -12.80 5.42
C LEU A 204 13.37 -12.57 6.74
N GLY A 205 14.70 -12.56 6.73
CA GLY A 205 15.52 -12.25 7.90
C GLY A 205 15.24 -10.86 8.46
N ILE A 206 15.15 -9.84 7.60
CA ILE A 206 14.80 -8.47 8.02
C ILE A 206 13.40 -8.43 8.63
N ARG A 207 12.39 -9.08 8.02
CA ARG A 207 11.03 -9.14 8.57
C ARG A 207 11.01 -9.80 9.95
N HIS A 208 11.64 -10.97 10.09
CA HIS A 208 11.70 -11.67 11.37
C HIS A 208 12.43 -10.87 12.46
N MET A 209 13.49 -10.13 12.10
CA MET A 209 14.18 -9.23 13.03
C MET A 209 13.27 -8.10 13.49
N LEU A 210 12.54 -7.45 12.57
CA LEU A 210 11.59 -6.38 12.92
C LEU A 210 10.41 -6.89 13.75
N ASP A 211 9.89 -8.08 13.43
CA ASP A 211 8.83 -8.72 14.22
C ASP A 211 9.30 -9.05 15.64
N TYR A 212 10.55 -9.52 15.78
CA TYR A 212 11.18 -9.74 17.07
C TYR A 212 11.33 -8.44 17.86
N ASP A 213 11.88 -7.39 17.24
CA ASP A 213 12.06 -6.08 17.88
C ASP A 213 10.71 -5.50 18.32
N ARG A 214 9.68 -5.62 17.48
CA ARG A 214 8.31 -5.21 17.80
C ARG A 214 7.72 -6.02 18.95
N ALA A 215 7.94 -7.34 18.98
CA ALA A 215 7.49 -8.18 20.09
C ALA A 215 8.17 -7.77 21.41
N VAL A 216 9.47 -7.45 21.39
CA VAL A 216 10.21 -6.96 22.57
C VAL A 216 9.70 -5.60 23.03
N GLU A 217 9.39 -4.69 22.10
CA GLU A 217 8.78 -3.39 22.44
C GLU A 217 7.40 -3.58 23.05
N GLU A 218 6.57 -4.42 22.44
CA GLU A 218 5.20 -4.69 22.87
C GLU A 218 5.18 -5.36 24.25
N GLU A 219 6.08 -6.31 24.51
CA GLU A 219 6.25 -6.91 25.83
C GLU A 219 6.56 -5.84 26.89
N LYS A 220 7.50 -4.93 26.61
CA LYS A 220 7.82 -3.81 27.51
C LYS A 220 6.66 -2.83 27.69
N ARG A 221 5.85 -2.60 26.65
CA ARG A 221 4.66 -1.75 26.70
C ARG A 221 3.60 -2.36 27.59
N VAL A 222 3.23 -3.61 27.34
CA VAL A 222 2.22 -4.37 28.08
C VAL A 222 2.62 -4.54 29.55
N LEU A 223 3.91 -4.75 29.84
CA LEU A 223 4.43 -4.77 31.21
C LEU A 223 4.20 -3.44 31.94
N ARG A 224 4.50 -2.30 31.29
CA ARG A 224 4.26 -0.97 31.86
C ARG A 224 2.78 -0.70 32.08
N GLU A 225 1.93 -1.06 31.12
CA GLU A 225 0.47 -0.90 31.24
C GLU A 225 -0.07 -1.73 32.39
N ARG A 226 0.39 -2.98 32.55
CA ARG A 226 0.01 -3.81 33.69
C ARG A 226 0.43 -3.19 35.02
N ILE A 227 1.67 -2.72 35.14
CA ILE A 227 2.15 -2.07 36.37
C ILE A 227 1.29 -0.85 36.68
N GLY A 228 1.00 -0.01 35.68
CA GLY A 228 0.12 1.15 35.86
C GLY A 228 -1.29 0.77 36.31
N LEU A 229 -1.88 -0.30 35.76
CA LEU A 229 -3.17 -0.81 36.24
C LEU A 229 -3.12 -1.28 37.70
N GLN A 230 -2.00 -1.88 38.13
CA GLN A 230 -1.82 -2.29 39.52
C GLN A 230 -1.68 -1.08 40.44
N GLU A 231 -0.87 -0.09 40.06
CA GLU A 231 -0.69 1.16 40.82
C GLU A 231 -2.03 1.90 40.99
N LEU A 232 -2.80 2.05 39.91
CA LEU A 232 -4.15 2.65 39.97
C LEU A 232 -5.08 1.86 40.90
N ALA A 233 -5.07 0.52 40.83
CA ALA A 233 -5.91 -0.30 41.70
C ALA A 233 -5.53 -0.15 43.18
N HIS A 234 -4.24 0.00 43.50
CA HIS A 234 -3.78 0.29 44.86
C HIS A 234 -4.24 1.67 45.35
N GLU A 235 -4.01 2.71 44.55
CA GLU A 235 -4.38 4.09 44.89
C GLU A 235 -5.89 4.21 45.13
N GLU A 236 -6.70 3.65 44.23
CA GLU A 236 -8.16 3.65 44.36
C GLU A 236 -8.63 2.81 45.55
N TRP A 237 -7.98 1.67 45.82
CA TRP A 237 -8.32 0.85 46.99
C TRP A 237 -8.07 1.60 48.29
N ASP A 238 -6.93 2.28 48.43
CA ASP A 238 -6.60 3.07 49.61
C ASP A 238 -7.63 4.19 49.84
N VAL A 239 -8.04 4.88 48.77
CA VAL A 239 -9.09 5.92 48.83
C VAL A 239 -10.43 5.34 49.27
N ILE A 240 -10.85 4.21 48.70
CA ILE A 240 -12.12 3.55 49.05
C ILE A 240 -12.10 3.05 50.51
N GLN A 241 -10.97 2.53 50.99
CA GLN A 241 -10.82 2.09 52.38
C GLN A 241 -10.96 3.27 53.36
N ILE A 242 -10.44 4.45 53.00
CA ILE A 242 -10.60 5.67 53.79
C ILE A 242 -12.07 6.14 53.80
N ALA A 243 -12.72 6.11 52.64
CA ALA A 243 -14.11 6.55 52.47
C ALA A 243 -15.13 5.57 53.10
N LYS A 244 -14.73 4.32 53.37
CA LYS A 244 -15.62 3.21 53.80
C LYS A 244 -16.82 3.04 52.87
N ASP A 245 -16.55 3.10 51.57
CA ASP A 245 -17.58 3.09 50.53
C ASP A 245 -17.95 1.68 50.06
N ASP A 246 -19.19 1.49 49.63
CA ASP A 246 -19.73 0.25 49.08
C ASP A 246 -19.09 -0.11 47.71
N ALA A 247 -18.44 0.88 47.07
CA ALA A 247 -17.65 0.75 45.85
C ALA A 247 -16.48 -0.27 45.96
N SER A 248 -16.10 -0.66 47.18
CA SER A 248 -15.07 -1.69 47.43
C SER A 248 -15.37 -3.02 46.74
N THR A 249 -16.64 -3.40 46.64
CA THR A 249 -17.07 -4.63 45.96
C THR A 249 -16.83 -4.57 44.45
N SER A 250 -17.16 -3.45 43.82
CA SER A 250 -16.96 -3.19 42.39
C SER A 250 -15.47 -3.18 42.03
N LEU A 251 -14.62 -2.53 42.83
CA LEU A 251 -13.17 -2.53 42.59
C LEU A 251 -12.57 -3.93 42.74
N CYS A 252 -13.03 -4.74 43.72
CA CYS A 252 -12.58 -6.12 43.86
C CYS A 252 -12.93 -6.99 42.63
N ARG A 253 -14.11 -6.79 42.04
CA ARG A 253 -14.53 -7.47 40.79
C ARG A 253 -13.63 -7.06 39.62
N LEU A 254 -13.34 -5.77 39.48
CA LEU A 254 -12.46 -5.25 38.44
C LEU A 254 -11.04 -5.83 38.57
N CYS A 255 -10.50 -5.88 39.80
CA CYS A 255 -9.22 -6.50 40.09
C CYS A 255 -9.20 -8.01 39.77
N TYR A 256 -10.31 -8.72 39.96
CA TYR A 256 -10.43 -10.13 39.56
C TYR A 256 -10.31 -10.29 38.04
N TYR A 257 -11.05 -9.50 37.26
CA TYR A 257 -10.96 -9.55 35.79
C TYR A 257 -9.57 -9.17 35.28
N TRP A 258 -8.98 -8.09 35.78
CA TRP A 258 -7.65 -7.65 35.36
C TRP A 258 -6.56 -8.65 35.73
N SER A 259 -6.61 -9.21 36.95
CA SER A 259 -5.64 -10.22 37.39
C SER A 259 -5.73 -11.52 36.58
N SER A 260 -6.94 -11.92 36.17
CA SER A 260 -7.17 -13.07 35.29
C SER A 260 -6.62 -12.83 33.88
N SER A 261 -6.98 -11.69 33.27
CA SER A 261 -6.59 -11.33 31.90
C SER A 261 -5.08 -11.08 31.76
N THR A 262 -4.41 -10.64 32.83
CA THR A 262 -2.97 -10.32 32.81
C THR A 262 -2.07 -11.41 33.40
N ARG A 263 -2.63 -12.60 33.72
CA ARG A 263 -1.92 -13.68 34.40
C ARG A 263 -0.67 -14.19 33.65
N ASN A 264 -0.70 -14.14 32.32
CA ASN A 264 0.40 -14.63 31.47
C ASN A 264 1.54 -13.61 31.31
N ILE A 265 1.33 -12.38 31.77
CA ILE A 265 2.38 -11.36 31.78
C ILE A 265 3.23 -11.61 33.03
N PRO A 266 4.57 -11.56 32.98
CA PRO A 266 5.39 -11.69 34.18
C PRO A 266 5.47 -10.33 34.91
N ALA A 267 4.78 -10.18 36.05
CA ALA A 267 4.96 -9.01 36.94
C ALA A 267 5.68 -9.42 38.22
N GLY A 268 6.51 -8.52 38.76
CA GLY A 268 7.27 -8.75 39.99
C GLY A 268 6.40 -8.90 41.25
N ASN A 269 5.22 -8.27 41.27
CA ASN A 269 4.26 -8.38 42.37
C ASN A 269 2.85 -8.58 41.82
N ASN A 270 2.14 -9.62 42.26
CA ASN A 270 0.76 -9.92 41.85
C ASN A 270 -0.28 -9.29 42.80
N ASN A 271 0.11 -8.23 43.52
CA ASN A 271 -0.78 -7.53 44.43
C ASN A 271 -1.56 -6.43 43.68
N TRP A 272 -2.87 -6.38 43.89
CA TRP A 272 -3.80 -5.45 43.22
C TRP A 272 -4.47 -4.46 44.18
N GLY A 273 -4.09 -4.46 45.47
CA GLY A 273 -4.68 -3.61 46.51
C GLY A 273 -5.52 -4.43 47.48
N PRO A 274 -6.70 -4.90 47.07
CA PRO A 274 -7.51 -5.79 47.89
C PRO A 274 -6.79 -7.11 48.18
N SER A 275 -7.13 -7.73 49.30
CA SER A 275 -6.56 -9.04 49.64
C SER A 275 -6.98 -10.09 48.60
N VAL A 276 -6.11 -11.07 48.36
CA VAL A 276 -6.39 -12.18 47.42
C VAL A 276 -7.70 -12.90 47.74
N LEU A 277 -8.09 -12.95 49.02
CA LEU A 277 -9.37 -13.54 49.44
C LEU A 277 -10.56 -12.66 49.04
N GLN A 278 -10.49 -11.34 49.20
CA GLN A 278 -11.55 -10.42 48.79
C GLN A 278 -11.76 -10.44 47.27
N ILE A 279 -10.67 -10.53 46.49
CA ILE A 279 -10.73 -10.63 45.03
C ILE A 279 -11.39 -11.96 44.62
N LYS A 280 -11.03 -13.07 45.27
CA LYS A 280 -11.64 -14.38 45.01
C LYS A 280 -13.11 -14.43 45.38
N GLN A 281 -13.47 -13.92 46.56
CA GLN A 281 -14.87 -13.84 46.99
C GLN A 281 -15.70 -13.01 46.00
N ALA A 282 -15.20 -11.86 45.56
CA ALA A 282 -15.86 -11.03 44.55
C ALA A 282 -16.07 -11.77 43.21
N GLY A 283 -15.09 -12.59 42.79
CA GLY A 283 -15.23 -13.45 41.60
C GLY A 283 -16.20 -14.62 41.80
N GLU A 284 -16.23 -15.23 42.99
CA GLU A 284 -17.17 -16.31 43.35
C GLU A 284 -18.62 -15.81 43.39
N TYR A 285 -18.86 -14.58 43.89
CA TYR A 285 -20.18 -13.96 43.85
C TYR A 285 -20.68 -13.71 42.41
N GLU A 286 -19.80 -13.35 41.48
CA GLU A 286 -20.14 -13.17 40.05
C GLU A 286 -20.45 -14.52 39.36
N LEU A 287 -19.62 -15.54 39.60
CA LEU A 287 -19.91 -16.89 39.10
C LEU A 287 -21.22 -17.45 39.69
N ALA A 288 -21.45 -17.26 40.98
CA ALA A 288 -22.66 -17.72 41.66
C ALA A 288 -23.91 -16.92 41.25
N ALA A 289 -23.79 -15.61 41.02
CA ALA A 289 -24.89 -14.79 40.49
C ALA A 289 -25.31 -15.27 39.09
N HIS A 290 -24.35 -15.58 38.21
CA HIS A 290 -24.62 -16.13 36.89
C HIS A 290 -25.30 -17.51 36.93
N VAL A 291 -24.91 -18.39 37.88
CA VAL A 291 -25.53 -19.72 38.06
C VAL A 291 -26.94 -19.60 38.64
N THR A 292 -27.16 -18.71 39.60
CA THR A 292 -28.47 -18.52 40.25
C THR A 292 -29.52 -17.92 39.28
N SER A 293 -29.10 -17.05 38.36
CA SER A 293 -29.96 -16.55 37.27
C SER A 293 -30.36 -17.64 36.27
N GLN A 294 -29.59 -18.72 36.17
CA GLN A 294 -29.84 -19.83 35.24
C GLN A 294 -30.72 -20.92 35.89
N ASP A 295 -30.62 -21.12 37.21
CA ASP A 295 -31.47 -22.05 37.97
C ASP A 295 -32.86 -21.47 38.27
N ALA A 296 -33.01 -20.14 38.41
CA ALA A 296 -34.32 -19.50 38.57
C ALA A 296 -35.20 -19.53 37.29
N ALA A 297 -34.65 -19.95 36.15
CA ALA A 297 -35.37 -20.07 34.88
C ALA A 297 -36.11 -21.41 34.70
N LEU A 298 -35.98 -22.36 35.64
CA LEU A 298 -36.53 -23.71 35.51
C LEU A 298 -37.86 -23.97 36.27
N ASP A 299 -38.41 -22.98 36.97
CA ASP A 299 -39.66 -23.12 37.77
C ASP A 299 -40.80 -22.17 37.33
N ILE A 300 -40.91 -21.87 36.03
CA ILE A 300 -42.08 -21.19 35.46
C ILE A 300 -42.78 -22.14 34.47
N GLU A 301 -43.73 -22.92 34.99
CA GLU A 301 -44.76 -23.55 34.15
C GLU A 301 -45.79 -22.49 33.74
N ASP A 302 -45.89 -22.31 32.42
CA ASP A 302 -47.08 -22.01 31.62
C ASP A 302 -48.01 -20.87 32.12
N ALA A 303 -47.55 -19.64 31.91
CA ALA A 303 -48.44 -18.48 31.74
C ALA A 303 -47.94 -17.64 30.56
N VAL A 304 -48.55 -17.88 29.40
CA VAL A 304 -48.44 -17.05 28.20
C VAL A 304 -48.77 -15.58 28.50
N SER A 305 -47.75 -14.74 28.49
CA SER A 305 -47.89 -13.31 28.21
C SER A 305 -46.85 -12.92 27.18
N ASP A 306 -47.30 -12.49 26.00
CA ASP A 306 -46.49 -11.86 24.97
C ASP A 306 -45.67 -10.72 25.57
N VAL A 307 -44.35 -10.89 25.61
CA VAL A 307 -43.39 -9.80 25.81
C VAL A 307 -42.36 -9.92 24.70
N GLU A 308 -42.41 -8.93 23.82
CA GLU A 308 -41.42 -8.68 22.80
C GLU A 308 -40.03 -8.59 23.43
N SER A 309 -39.10 -9.30 22.83
CA SER A 309 -37.67 -9.15 23.10
C SER A 309 -37.23 -7.75 22.67
N CYS A 310 -37.28 -6.77 23.58
CA CYS A 310 -36.57 -5.50 23.41
C CYS A 310 -35.06 -5.75 23.48
N SER A 311 -34.49 -6.16 22.34
CA SER A 311 -33.07 -6.04 22.04
C SER A 311 -32.75 -4.56 21.91
N SER A 312 -32.53 -3.92 23.06
CA SER A 312 -32.28 -2.47 23.23
C SER A 312 -30.91 -1.99 22.70
N ASP A 313 -30.40 -2.61 21.63
CA ASP A 313 -29.25 -2.12 20.86
C ASP A 313 -29.61 -1.86 19.37
N GLY A 314 -30.78 -2.32 18.90
CA GLY A 314 -31.29 -1.94 17.57
C GLY A 314 -32.00 -0.59 17.55
N ASP A 315 -32.63 -0.23 18.67
CA ASP A 315 -33.49 0.96 18.79
C ASP A 315 -32.68 2.27 18.84
N LEU A 316 -31.41 2.20 19.26
CA LEU A 316 -30.49 3.36 19.22
C LEU A 316 -30.02 3.67 17.80
N VAL A 317 -29.85 2.65 16.95
CA VAL A 317 -29.45 2.84 15.56
C VAL A 317 -30.63 3.34 14.72
N GLU A 318 -31.82 2.82 14.99
CA GLU A 318 -33.07 3.26 14.35
C GLU A 318 -33.50 4.67 14.82
N GLN A 319 -33.26 5.05 16.09
CA GLN A 319 -33.43 6.44 16.54
C GLN A 319 -32.40 7.40 15.93
N VAL A 320 -31.16 6.96 15.70
CA VAL A 320 -30.16 7.79 15.01
C VAL A 320 -30.50 7.94 13.52
N GLU A 321 -31.01 6.89 12.87
CA GLU A 321 -31.55 7.00 11.51
C GLU A 321 -32.83 7.85 11.46
N ALA A 322 -33.75 7.71 12.42
CA ALA A 322 -34.97 8.51 12.49
C ALA A 322 -34.67 10.00 12.74
N VAL A 323 -33.65 10.34 13.54
CA VAL A 323 -33.17 11.72 13.71
C VAL A 323 -32.51 12.23 12.43
N ALA A 324 -31.80 11.38 11.68
CA ALA A 324 -31.24 11.74 10.37
C ALA A 324 -32.33 12.00 9.32
N PHE A 325 -33.39 11.17 9.29
CA PHE A 325 -34.55 11.35 8.42
C PHE A 325 -35.42 12.55 8.83
N HIS A 326 -35.58 12.83 10.12
CA HIS A 326 -36.34 13.98 10.60
C HIS A 326 -35.65 15.31 10.28
N ASN A 327 -34.32 15.34 10.20
CA ASN A 327 -33.55 16.51 9.80
C ASN A 327 -33.56 16.76 8.28
N GLU A 328 -33.95 15.75 7.49
CA GLU A 328 -34.09 15.82 6.04
C GLU A 328 -35.46 16.38 5.61
N TYR A 329 -36.48 16.30 6.48
CA TYR A 329 -37.84 16.79 6.21
C TYR A 329 -38.19 18.18 6.77
N LEU A 330 -37.28 18.83 7.52
CA LEU A 330 -37.50 20.20 8.03
C LEU A 330 -36.91 21.31 7.13
N ASN A 331 -36.22 20.96 6.03
CA ASN A 331 -35.63 21.94 5.12
C ASN A 331 -36.40 22.17 3.81
N ASP A 332 -37.55 21.53 3.65
CA ASP A 332 -38.44 21.78 2.51
C ASP A 332 -39.82 22.20 3.03
N ASP A 333 -39.99 23.50 3.31
CA ASP A 333 -41.15 24.27 2.87
C ASP A 333 -40.94 25.80 3.08
N PRO A 334 -41.72 26.66 2.38
CA PRO A 334 -41.17 27.73 1.54
C PRO A 334 -41.16 29.13 2.17
N VAL A 335 -40.26 29.96 1.64
CA VAL A 335 -40.33 31.43 1.49
C VAL A 335 -41.13 32.19 2.57
N PHE A 336 -40.41 32.82 3.50
CA PHE A 336 -40.89 34.04 4.15
C PHE A 336 -39.78 35.10 4.09
N ASP A 337 -39.98 36.08 3.21
CA ASP A 337 -39.20 37.33 3.18
C ASP A 337 -39.33 38.03 4.54
N SER A 338 -38.19 38.32 5.17
CA SER A 338 -38.10 39.37 6.18
C SER A 338 -36.69 39.95 6.18
N GLU A 339 -36.49 40.83 5.21
CA GLU A 339 -35.65 42.01 5.36
C GLU A 339 -35.95 42.70 6.72
N TYR A 340 -34.93 43.31 7.34
CA TYR A 340 -34.98 44.12 8.58
C TYR A 340 -35.19 43.40 9.93
N LEU A 341 -34.08 43.15 10.64
CA LEU A 341 -33.94 43.67 12.01
C LEU A 341 -32.46 43.79 12.39
N HIS A 342 -31.89 44.95 12.07
CA HIS A 342 -30.70 45.47 12.72
C HIS A 342 -31.10 46.07 14.08
N ASP A 343 -30.19 45.97 15.05
CA ASP A 343 -30.08 46.77 16.27
C ASP A 343 -30.85 46.31 17.52
N LEU A 344 -30.15 45.53 18.37
CA LEU A 344 -30.13 45.78 19.82
C LEU A 344 -28.72 45.44 20.38
N GLU A 345 -28.13 46.43 21.05
CA GLU A 345 -26.80 46.43 21.69
C GLU A 345 -26.64 45.41 22.85
N PRO A 346 -25.40 45.02 23.20
CA PRO A 346 -25.12 44.05 24.24
C PRO A 346 -25.10 44.67 25.65
N VAL A 347 -25.87 44.09 26.58
CA VAL A 347 -25.81 44.41 28.01
C VAL A 347 -24.85 43.46 28.72
N GLU A 348 -23.77 44.00 29.28
CA GLU A 348 -22.84 43.31 30.17
C GLU A 348 -23.46 42.98 31.54
N LEU A 349 -23.33 41.74 32.02
CA LEU A 349 -23.42 41.43 33.45
C LEU A 349 -22.41 40.34 33.88
N SER A 350 -21.27 40.83 34.41
CA SER A 350 -20.54 40.39 35.61
C SER A 350 -20.48 38.89 35.98
N ARG A 351 -19.27 38.31 35.93
CA ARG A 351 -18.86 37.15 36.77
C ARG A 351 -17.77 37.55 37.75
N LYS A 352 -18.15 37.67 39.03
CA LYS A 352 -17.25 37.80 40.20
C LYS A 352 -16.32 36.58 40.28
N ARG A 353 -14.99 36.80 40.19
CA ARG A 353 -13.97 35.87 40.68
C ARG A 353 -13.65 36.23 42.14
N ARG A 354 -13.86 35.31 43.08
CA ARG A 354 -13.28 35.40 44.43
C ARG A 354 -11.88 34.77 44.38
N ARG A 355 -10.86 35.61 44.57
CA ARG A 355 -9.54 35.20 45.09
C ARG A 355 -9.61 35.34 46.61
N THR A 356 -9.15 34.32 47.32
CA THR A 356 -8.75 34.43 48.73
C THR A 356 -7.23 34.31 48.73
N ASP A 357 -6.59 35.42 49.04
CA ASP A 357 -5.20 35.46 49.49
C ASP A 357 -5.19 35.13 50.99
N ASP A 358 -4.25 34.31 51.43
CA ASP A 358 -3.73 34.38 52.80
C ASP A 358 -2.21 34.11 52.75
N CYS A 359 -1.47 35.20 52.86
CA CYS A 359 -0.10 35.23 53.34
C CYS A 359 -0.13 35.47 54.84
N TYR A 360 0.58 34.66 55.64
CA TYR A 360 1.29 35.19 56.81
C TYR A 360 2.59 34.41 57.05
N THR A 361 3.64 35.21 57.15
CA THR A 361 5.02 34.96 57.56
C THR A 361 5.16 34.51 59.01
N THR A 362 6.11 33.60 59.28
CA THR A 362 7.31 33.84 60.11
C THR A 362 8.42 32.90 59.68
#